data_AF-A0A2E9LLS3-F1
#
_entry.id   AF-A0A2E9LLS3-F1
#
_cell.length_a   1.000
_cell.length_b   1.000
_cell.length_c   1.000
_cell.angle_alpha   90.00
_cell.angle_beta   90.00
_cell.angle_gamma   90.00
#
_symmetry.space_group_name_H-M   'P 1'
#
loop_
_entity.id
_entity.type
_entity.pdbx_description
1 polymer ?
#
loop_
_entity_poly.entity_id
_entity_poly.type
_entity_poly.pdbx_seq_one_letter_code
_entity_poly.pdbx_strand_id
1 'polypeptide(L)'
;MAWFTRKTGVQMSRVGFIPWALFIVAVPLFLITASVTWAFNSPGLYNDGFEKYSISRITGITNSDLRQVGADIRSYINSSDEPMDIQTSIFGAEQDLFNAKEIAHMKDVKTLVRGVYVLALGSAAYLLVMILVGFIRQGRLFTPLLAKRLALGGGLTLAMLALFGAVAAFGFDSLFIKFHEISFANDFWQLDPRTDYLVRIFPDNFWFDATVWVAVKAVVGALVITVASSSYLVYRRYSSWQEMMHSLRRTG
;
A
#
# COMPACT_ATOMS: atom_id res chain seq x y z
N MET A 1 -47.27 -33.15 -13.14
CA MET A 1 -46.96 -31.87 -13.82
C MET A 1 -45.87 -31.17 -13.04
N ALA A 2 -44.63 -31.23 -13.53
CA ALA A 2 -43.45 -30.68 -12.88
C ALA A 2 -43.37 -29.16 -13.13
N TRP A 3 -43.40 -28.37 -12.05
CA TRP A 3 -43.20 -26.93 -12.13
C TRP A 3 -41.70 -26.62 -12.05
N PHE A 4 -41.23 -25.91 -13.07
CA PHE A 4 -39.85 -25.53 -13.34
C PHE A 4 -39.20 -24.76 -12.17
N THR A 5 -38.18 -25.36 -11.54
CA THR A 5 -37.16 -24.61 -10.79
C THR A 5 -36.26 -23.87 -11.78
N ARG A 6 -36.60 -22.62 -12.12
CA ARG A 6 -35.71 -21.75 -12.88
C ARG A 6 -34.57 -21.28 -11.97
N LYS A 7 -33.51 -22.08 -11.86
CA LYS A 7 -32.22 -21.60 -11.35
C LYS A 7 -31.73 -20.52 -12.31
N THR A 8 -31.93 -19.24 -11.98
CA THR A 8 -31.25 -18.12 -12.63
C THR A 8 -29.80 -18.05 -12.15
N GLY A 9 -29.06 -19.14 -12.38
CA GLY A 9 -27.61 -19.09 -12.37
C GLY A 9 -27.20 -18.35 -13.63
N VAL A 10 -26.90 -17.06 -13.52
CA VAL A 10 -26.19 -16.34 -14.58
C VAL A 10 -24.88 -17.09 -14.79
N GLN A 11 -24.81 -17.93 -15.83
CA GLN A 11 -23.57 -18.52 -16.30
C GLN A 11 -22.69 -17.35 -16.76
N MET A 12 -21.79 -16.91 -15.88
CA MET A 12 -20.77 -15.96 -16.26
C MET A 12 -19.86 -16.67 -17.28
N SER A 13 -19.83 -16.19 -18.51
CA SER A 13 -18.84 -16.64 -19.49
C SER A 13 -17.44 -16.48 -18.92
N ARG A 14 -16.48 -17.34 -19.32
CA ARG A 14 -15.09 -17.28 -18.82
C ARG A 14 -14.47 -15.88 -18.98
N VAL A 15 -14.89 -15.14 -20.02
CA VAL A 15 -14.50 -13.74 -20.30
C VAL A 15 -15.01 -12.76 -19.23
N GLY A 16 -16.17 -13.01 -18.60
CA GLY A 16 -16.69 -12.18 -17.52
C GLY A 16 -16.02 -12.44 -16.16
N PHE A 17 -15.41 -13.60 -15.95
CA PHE A 17 -14.78 -13.96 -14.68
C PHE A 17 -13.42 -13.27 -14.47
N ILE A 18 -12.58 -13.23 -15.51
CA ILE A 18 -11.20 -12.71 -15.43
C ILE A 18 -11.14 -11.25 -14.96
N PRO A 19 -11.92 -10.30 -15.53
CA PRO A 19 -11.91 -8.91 -15.08
C PRO A 19 -12.33 -8.76 -13.61
N TRP A 20 -13.21 -9.62 -13.12
CA TRP A 20 -13.61 -9.57 -11.70
C TRP A 20 -12.57 -10.17 -10.77
N ALA A 21 -11.86 -11.22 -11.19
CA ALA A 21 -10.74 -11.74 -10.43
C ALA A 21 -9.61 -10.69 -10.34
N LEU A 22 -9.28 -10.05 -11.46
CA LEU A 22 -8.33 -8.94 -11.51
C LEU A 22 -8.77 -7.75 -10.66
N PHE A 23 -10.07 -7.40 -10.66
CA PHE A 23 -10.60 -6.36 -9.77
C PHE A 23 -10.37 -6.67 -8.29
N ILE A 24 -10.63 -7.92 -7.87
CA ILE A 24 -10.41 -8.35 -6.49
C ILE A 24 -8.94 -8.25 -6.10
N VAL A 25 -8.01 -8.62 -7.00
CA VAL A 25 -6.55 -8.53 -6.78
C VAL A 25 -6.04 -7.08 -6.86
N ALA A 26 -6.66 -6.24 -7.67
CA ALA A 26 -6.29 -4.84 -7.81
C ALA A 26 -6.56 -4.03 -6.53
N VAL A 27 -7.54 -4.44 -5.70
CA VAL A 27 -7.83 -3.80 -4.41
C VAL A 27 -6.66 -3.88 -3.42
N PRO A 28 -6.12 -5.06 -3.05
CA PRO A 28 -4.94 -5.14 -2.18
C PRO A 28 -3.72 -4.48 -2.82
N LEU A 29 -3.51 -4.68 -4.13
CA LEU A 29 -2.40 -4.03 -4.84
C LEU A 29 -2.47 -2.51 -4.67
N PHE A 30 -3.61 -1.89 -4.96
CA PHE A 30 -3.82 -0.46 -4.80
C PHE A 30 -3.62 -0.01 -3.35
N LEU A 31 -4.30 -0.65 -2.39
CA LEU A 31 -4.23 -0.22 -0.99
C LEU A 31 -2.81 -0.30 -0.41
N ILE A 32 -2.07 -1.35 -0.73
CA ILE A 32 -0.69 -1.53 -0.25
C ILE A 32 0.23 -0.52 -0.94
N THR A 33 0.24 -0.48 -2.28
CA THR A 33 1.12 0.43 -3.03
C THR A 33 0.82 1.90 -2.76
N ALA A 34 -0.45 2.30 -2.62
CA ALA A 34 -0.81 3.67 -2.24
C ALA A 34 -0.34 4.02 -0.81
N SER A 35 -0.40 3.06 0.12
CA SER A 35 0.12 3.25 1.48
C SER A 35 1.64 3.39 1.50
N VAL A 36 2.35 2.59 0.68
CA VAL A 36 3.81 2.72 0.49
C VAL A 36 4.16 4.06 -0.16
N THR A 37 3.45 4.46 -1.21
CA THR A 37 3.60 5.78 -1.85
C THR A 37 3.44 6.89 -0.82
N TRP A 38 2.44 6.80 0.07
CA TRP A 38 2.26 7.80 1.11
C TRP A 38 3.42 7.78 2.12
N ALA A 39 3.90 6.61 2.54
CA ALA A 39 5.03 6.50 3.46
C ALA A 39 6.29 7.21 2.92
N PHE A 40 6.68 6.93 1.67
CA PHE A 40 7.85 7.57 1.04
C PHE A 40 7.70 9.09 0.88
N ASN A 41 6.47 9.60 0.78
CA ASN A 41 6.21 11.03 0.60
C ASN A 41 5.83 11.76 1.90
N SER A 42 5.88 11.09 3.06
CA SER A 42 5.43 11.65 4.33
C SER A 42 6.59 12.35 5.06
N PRO A 43 6.58 13.69 5.23
CA PRO A 43 7.56 14.36 6.08
C PRO A 43 7.47 13.89 7.53
N GLY A 44 6.25 13.61 8.01
CA GLY A 44 6.01 13.15 9.37
C GLY A 44 6.71 11.82 9.66
N LEU A 45 6.61 10.84 8.75
CA LEU A 45 7.25 9.54 8.96
C LEU A 45 8.78 9.66 9.12
N TYR A 46 9.41 10.52 8.33
CA TYR A 46 10.85 10.77 8.40
C TYR A 46 11.21 11.50 9.69
N ASN A 47 10.53 12.61 9.98
CA ASN A 47 10.85 13.45 11.13
C ASN A 47 10.62 12.72 12.46
N ASP A 48 9.48 12.04 12.59
CA ASP A 48 9.15 11.25 13.78
C ASP A 48 10.15 10.11 13.98
N GLY A 49 10.58 9.47 12.88
CA GLY A 49 11.62 8.45 12.91
C GLY A 49 12.98 8.99 13.36
N PHE A 50 13.40 10.13 12.80
CA PHE A 50 14.66 10.77 13.17
C PHE A 50 14.70 11.18 14.64
N GLU A 51 13.58 11.67 15.16
CA GLU A 51 13.43 12.02 16.57
C GLU A 51 13.39 10.78 17.47
N LYS A 52 12.51 9.81 17.16
CA LYS A 52 12.32 8.56 17.92
C LYS A 52 13.63 7.81 18.11
N TYR A 53 14.46 7.75 17.07
CA TYR A 53 15.75 7.05 17.11
C TYR A 53 16.93 7.94 17.48
N SER A 54 16.68 9.20 17.87
CA SER A 54 17.71 10.16 18.28
C SER A 54 18.84 10.29 17.26
N ILE A 55 18.49 10.30 15.96
CA ILE A 55 19.47 10.27 14.87
C ILE A 55 20.46 11.40 14.99
N SER A 56 20.00 12.60 15.38
CA SER A 56 20.87 13.76 15.57
C SER A 56 22.03 13.51 16.54
N ARG A 57 21.77 12.77 17.63
CA ARG A 57 22.81 12.42 18.61
C ARG A 57 23.79 11.38 18.07
N ILE A 58 23.33 10.48 17.21
CA ILE A 58 24.12 9.36 16.68
C ILE A 58 25.02 9.82 15.54
N THR A 59 24.51 10.71 14.69
CA THR A 59 25.20 11.14 13.46
C THR A 59 25.91 12.47 13.59
N GLY A 60 25.58 13.28 14.59
CA GLY A 60 26.11 14.65 14.71
C GLY A 60 25.47 15.65 13.75
N ILE A 61 24.41 15.25 13.04
CA ILE A 61 23.61 16.10 12.15
C ILE A 61 22.51 16.76 12.99
N THR A 62 22.28 18.06 12.87
CA THR A 62 21.26 18.72 13.69
C THR A 62 19.83 18.27 13.30
N ASN A 63 18.86 18.40 14.20
CA ASN A 63 17.47 18.07 13.87
C ASN A 63 16.89 18.93 12.73
N SER A 64 17.35 20.18 12.57
CA SER A 64 16.96 21.02 11.43
C SER A 64 17.51 20.46 10.13
N ASP A 65 18.79 20.07 10.13
CA ASP A 65 19.44 19.57 8.93
C ASP A 65 18.90 18.18 8.56
N LEU A 66 18.58 17.32 9.54
CA LEU A 66 17.90 16.05 9.28
C LEU A 66 16.53 16.22 8.61
N ARG A 67 15.76 17.24 8.99
CA ARG A 67 14.49 17.55 8.30
C ARG A 67 14.72 17.95 6.84
N GLN A 68 15.79 18.70 6.58
CA GLN A 68 16.19 19.09 5.22
C GLN A 68 16.69 17.88 4.43
N VAL A 69 17.60 17.08 4.97
CA VAL A 69 18.05 15.80 4.41
C VAL A 69 16.87 14.90 4.05
N GLY A 70 15.90 14.76 4.96
CA GLY A 70 14.68 14.01 4.67
C GLY A 70 13.88 14.60 3.50
N ALA A 71 13.79 15.92 3.38
CA ALA A 71 13.17 16.59 2.25
C ALA A 71 13.93 16.37 0.94
N ASP A 72 15.25 16.43 0.97
CA ASP A 72 16.11 16.25 -0.19
C ASP A 72 16.07 14.80 -0.70
N ILE A 73 16.06 13.82 0.20
CA ILE A 73 15.87 12.40 -0.17
C ILE A 73 14.51 12.20 -0.83
N ARG A 74 13.43 12.76 -0.27
CA ARG A 74 12.10 12.70 -0.90
C ARG A 74 12.08 13.40 -2.25
N SER A 75 12.73 14.54 -2.37
CA SER A 75 12.87 15.27 -3.63
C SER A 75 13.59 14.41 -4.68
N TYR A 76 14.74 13.83 -4.32
CA TYR A 76 15.52 12.94 -5.19
C TYR A 76 14.70 11.74 -5.69
N ILE A 77 13.94 11.08 -4.81
CA ILE A 77 13.09 9.94 -5.22
C ILE A 77 12.03 10.37 -6.26
N ASN A 78 11.52 11.60 -6.16
CA ASN A 78 10.46 12.13 -7.01
C ASN A 78 10.95 12.95 -8.22
N SER A 79 12.24 13.27 -8.32
CA SER A 79 12.82 14.03 -9.44
C SER A 79 13.48 13.10 -10.47
N SER A 80 13.89 13.63 -11.62
CA SER A 80 14.72 12.93 -12.60
C SER A 80 16.23 12.97 -12.28
N ASP A 81 16.63 13.63 -11.20
CA ASP A 81 18.03 13.97 -10.95
C ASP A 81 18.86 12.75 -10.57
N GLU A 82 20.07 12.66 -11.12
CA GLU A 82 21.08 11.66 -10.79
C GLU A 82 22.48 12.26 -11.04
N PRO A 83 23.47 12.00 -10.16
CA PRO A 83 23.39 11.21 -8.92
C PRO A 83 22.61 11.92 -7.81
N MET A 84 22.32 11.20 -6.71
CA MET A 84 21.85 11.85 -5.48
C MET A 84 23.01 12.67 -4.91
N ASP A 85 22.77 13.95 -4.67
CA ASP A 85 23.76 14.89 -4.13
C ASP A 85 23.11 15.63 -2.95
N ILE A 86 23.53 15.28 -1.73
CA ILE A 86 23.00 15.82 -0.48
C ILE A 86 24.19 16.13 0.43
N GLN A 87 24.36 17.42 0.72
CA GLN A 87 25.36 17.92 1.65
C GLN A 87 24.70 18.35 2.94
N THR A 88 25.40 18.15 4.05
CA THR A 88 24.91 18.55 5.36
C THR A 88 26.04 18.78 6.35
N SER A 89 25.76 19.55 7.40
CA SER A 89 26.69 19.77 8.50
C SER A 89 26.72 18.57 9.43
N ILE A 90 27.88 17.93 9.54
CA ILE A 90 28.13 16.82 10.47
C ILE A 90 29.13 17.29 11.51
N PHE A 91 28.71 17.36 12.78
CA PHE A 91 29.53 17.94 13.87
C PHE A 91 30.05 19.36 13.56
N GLY A 92 29.30 20.14 12.78
CA GLY A 92 29.64 21.51 12.40
C GLY A 92 30.51 21.65 11.15
N ALA A 93 30.86 20.55 10.47
CA ALA A 93 31.59 20.58 9.20
C ALA A 93 30.67 20.17 8.03
N GLU A 94 30.61 21.02 7.01
CA GLU A 94 29.89 20.71 5.76
C GLU A 94 30.63 19.64 4.97
N GLN A 95 29.90 18.59 4.57
CA GLN A 95 30.41 17.51 3.74
C GLN A 95 29.28 16.75 3.04
N ASP A 96 29.63 15.94 2.04
CA ASP A 96 28.69 15.02 1.41
C ASP A 96 28.19 13.98 2.43
N LEU A 97 26.88 13.79 2.49
CA LEU A 97 26.28 12.88 3.46
C LEU A 97 26.49 11.41 3.08
N PHE A 98 26.47 11.09 1.78
CA PHE A 98 26.46 9.73 1.28
C PHE A 98 27.67 9.44 0.42
N ASN A 99 28.27 8.26 0.60
CA ASN A 99 29.35 7.78 -0.25
C ASN A 99 28.81 7.17 -1.57
N ALA A 100 29.72 6.85 -2.49
CA ALA A 100 29.36 6.32 -3.81
C ALA A 100 28.53 5.02 -3.77
N LYS A 101 28.75 4.14 -2.78
CA LYS A 101 28.00 2.90 -2.60
C LYS A 101 26.56 3.19 -2.17
N GLU A 102 26.39 4.09 -1.21
CA GLU A 102 25.07 4.53 -0.73
C GLU A 102 24.26 5.24 -1.81
N ILE A 103 24.92 6.08 -2.62
CA ILE A 103 24.30 6.75 -3.77
C ILE A 103 23.85 5.72 -4.82
N ALA A 104 24.68 4.71 -5.12
CA ALA A 104 24.30 3.63 -6.04
C ALA A 104 23.09 2.83 -5.52
N HIS A 105 23.08 2.50 -4.22
CA HIS A 105 21.92 1.85 -3.60
C HIS A 105 20.65 2.71 -3.68
N MET A 106 20.75 4.01 -3.40
CA MET A 106 19.61 4.93 -3.47
C MET A 106 19.05 5.10 -4.88
N LYS A 107 19.88 4.94 -5.92
CA LYS A 107 19.42 4.86 -7.32
C LYS A 107 18.58 3.60 -7.57
N ASP A 108 18.97 2.46 -7.03
CA ASP A 108 18.18 1.23 -7.13
C ASP A 108 16.85 1.39 -6.36
N VAL A 109 16.88 1.96 -5.16
CA VAL A 109 15.68 2.28 -4.36
C VAL A 109 14.75 3.23 -5.12
N LYS A 110 15.27 4.29 -5.75
CA LYS A 110 14.50 5.22 -6.59
C LYS A 110 13.76 4.49 -7.71
N THR A 111 14.42 3.56 -8.38
CA THR A 111 13.82 2.75 -9.45
C THR A 111 12.70 1.86 -8.90
N LEU A 112 12.93 1.19 -7.77
CA LEU A 112 11.93 0.35 -7.11
C LEU A 112 10.70 1.15 -6.66
N VAL A 113 10.90 2.30 -6.02
CA VAL A 113 9.82 3.18 -5.56
C VAL A 113 9.00 3.73 -6.73
N ARG A 114 9.64 4.11 -7.83
CA ARG A 114 8.91 4.49 -9.06
C ARG A 114 8.07 3.34 -9.61
N GLY A 115 8.55 2.10 -9.54
CA GLY A 115 7.75 0.91 -9.85
C GLY A 115 6.50 0.81 -8.97
N VAL A 116 6.63 1.07 -7.66
CA VAL A 116 5.49 1.14 -6.73
C VAL A 116 4.50 2.24 -7.14
N TYR A 117 4.98 3.43 -7.53
CA TYR A 117 4.10 4.52 -7.99
C TYR A 117 3.32 4.13 -9.25
N VAL A 118 3.97 3.48 -10.22
CA VAL A 118 3.32 2.98 -11.44
C VAL A 118 2.27 1.92 -11.09
N LEU A 119 2.56 1.00 -10.17
CA LEU A 119 1.59 0.00 -9.72
C LEU A 119 0.40 0.62 -8.98
N ALA A 120 0.64 1.63 -8.13
CA ALA A 120 -0.42 2.37 -7.46
C ALA A 120 -1.33 3.08 -8.46
N LEU A 121 -0.75 3.80 -9.43
CA LEU A 121 -1.51 4.51 -10.45
C LEU A 121 -2.25 3.54 -11.38
N GLY A 122 -1.59 2.48 -11.84
CA GLY A 122 -2.16 1.48 -12.73
C GLY A 122 -3.32 0.72 -12.10
N SER A 123 -3.17 0.29 -10.84
CA SER A 123 -4.25 -0.37 -10.09
C SER A 123 -5.41 0.59 -9.81
N ALA A 124 -5.14 1.85 -9.44
CA ALA A 124 -6.16 2.88 -9.27
C ALA A 124 -6.95 3.14 -10.56
N ALA A 125 -6.25 3.34 -11.68
CA ALA A 125 -6.84 3.57 -12.99
C ALA A 125 -7.71 2.37 -13.42
N TYR A 126 -7.21 1.15 -13.21
CA TYR A 126 -7.97 -0.06 -13.52
C TYR A 126 -9.25 -0.17 -12.69
N LEU A 127 -9.18 0.04 -11.37
CA LEU A 127 -10.35 0.05 -10.49
C LEU A 127 -11.35 1.12 -10.92
N LEU A 128 -10.89 2.33 -11.22
CA LEU A 128 -11.72 3.44 -11.68
C LEU A 128 -12.43 3.12 -13.00
N VAL A 129 -11.71 2.62 -14.00
CA VAL A 129 -12.27 2.24 -15.30
C VAL A 129 -13.33 1.15 -15.13
N MET A 130 -13.07 0.13 -14.32
CA MET A 130 -14.03 -0.95 -14.05
C MET A 130 -15.31 -0.41 -13.38
N ILE A 131 -15.17 0.53 -12.43
CA ILE A 131 -16.30 1.18 -11.76
C ILE A 131 -17.11 2.01 -12.77
N LEU A 132 -16.46 2.86 -13.57
CA LEU A 132 -17.12 3.73 -14.54
C LEU A 132 -17.84 2.91 -15.62
N VAL A 133 -17.16 1.94 -16.24
CA VAL A 133 -17.75 1.06 -17.26
C VAL A 133 -18.93 0.26 -16.69
N GLY A 134 -18.82 -0.20 -15.44
CA GLY A 134 -19.89 -0.90 -14.74
C GLY A 134 -21.15 -0.03 -14.59
N PHE A 135 -20.99 1.21 -14.12
CA PHE A 135 -22.09 2.16 -13.99
C PHE A 135 -22.68 2.60 -15.33
N ILE A 136 -21.85 2.83 -16.36
CA ILE A 136 -22.33 3.19 -17.70
C ILE A 136 -23.20 2.06 -18.29
N ARG A 137 -22.80 0.80 -18.10
CA ARG A 137 -23.50 -0.34 -18.71
C ARG A 137 -24.71 -0.84 -17.92
N GLN A 138 -24.66 -0.78 -16.60
CA GLN A 138 -25.66 -1.43 -15.73
C GLN A 138 -26.37 -0.45 -14.79
N GLY A 139 -25.98 0.83 -14.78
CA GLY A 139 -26.57 1.85 -13.92
C GLY A 139 -26.60 1.43 -12.45
N ARG A 140 -27.74 1.65 -11.78
CA ARG A 140 -27.94 1.30 -10.37
C ARG A 140 -27.92 -0.22 -10.09
N LEU A 141 -28.08 -1.07 -11.10
CA LEU A 141 -27.98 -2.52 -10.93
C LEU A 141 -26.53 -2.98 -10.66
N PHE A 142 -25.54 -2.13 -10.97
CA PHE A 142 -24.13 -2.40 -10.73
C PHE A 142 -23.72 -2.35 -9.26
N THR A 143 -24.30 -1.44 -8.47
CA THR A 143 -23.93 -1.18 -7.08
C THR A 143 -23.79 -2.44 -6.21
N PRO A 144 -24.74 -3.39 -6.20
CA PRO A 144 -24.57 -4.63 -5.43
C PRO A 144 -23.47 -5.56 -5.94
N LEU A 145 -23.22 -5.57 -7.25
CA LEU A 145 -22.11 -6.33 -7.82
C LEU A 145 -20.77 -5.73 -7.39
N LEU A 146 -20.64 -4.41 -7.49
CA LEU A 146 -19.47 -3.66 -7.04
C LEU A 146 -19.19 -3.88 -5.54
N ALA A 147 -20.21 -3.70 -4.69
CA ALA A 147 -20.09 -3.89 -3.24
C ALA A 147 -19.60 -5.30 -2.89
N LYS A 148 -20.13 -6.35 -3.54
CA LYS A 148 -19.65 -7.72 -3.30
C LYS A 148 -18.16 -7.88 -3.64
N ARG A 149 -17.69 -7.24 -4.69
CA ARG A 149 -16.31 -7.38 -5.19
C ARG A 149 -15.33 -6.56 -4.37
N LEU A 150 -15.75 -5.38 -3.94
CA LEU A 150 -15.01 -4.56 -2.98
C LEU A 150 -14.90 -5.25 -1.61
N ALA A 151 -15.97 -5.88 -1.11
CA ALA A 151 -15.91 -6.66 0.12
C ALA A 151 -14.93 -7.85 0.02
N LEU A 152 -14.93 -8.56 -1.10
CA LEU A 152 -13.96 -9.65 -1.35
C LEU A 152 -12.53 -9.13 -1.46
N GLY A 153 -12.31 -8.02 -2.17
CA GLY A 153 -11.00 -7.38 -2.30
C GLY A 153 -10.47 -6.89 -0.96
N GLY A 154 -11.29 -6.20 -0.18
CA GLY A 154 -10.91 -5.74 1.16
C GLY A 154 -10.65 -6.90 2.12
N GLY A 155 -11.48 -7.95 2.10
CA GLY A 155 -11.24 -9.18 2.87
C GLY A 155 -9.93 -9.88 2.48
N LEU A 156 -9.62 -9.94 1.19
CA LEU A 156 -8.34 -10.46 0.69
C LEU A 156 -7.17 -9.62 1.21
N THR A 157 -7.26 -8.29 1.16
CA THR A 157 -6.23 -7.40 1.72
C THR A 157 -6.00 -7.68 3.20
N LEU A 158 -7.06 -7.79 3.99
CA LEU A 158 -6.96 -8.08 5.43
C LEU A 158 -6.31 -9.44 5.69
N ALA A 159 -6.69 -10.48 4.94
CA ALA A 159 -6.10 -11.81 5.06
C ALA A 159 -4.60 -11.81 4.72
N MET A 160 -4.21 -11.12 3.63
CA MET A 160 -2.81 -10.99 3.23
C MET A 160 -1.99 -10.24 4.28
N LEU A 161 -2.50 -9.12 4.80
CA LEU A 161 -1.80 -8.32 5.81
C LEU A 161 -1.73 -9.03 7.16
N ALA A 162 -2.75 -9.80 7.54
CA ALA A 162 -2.71 -10.61 8.76
C ALA A 162 -1.64 -11.72 8.64
N LEU A 163 -1.57 -12.41 7.50
CA LEU A 163 -0.54 -13.41 7.23
C LEU A 163 0.86 -12.78 7.23
N PHE A 164 1.05 -11.70 6.49
CA PHE A 164 2.33 -10.99 6.43
C PHE A 164 2.74 -10.47 7.81
N GLY A 165 1.82 -9.84 8.55
CA GLY A 165 2.07 -9.33 9.89
C GLY A 165 2.45 -10.43 10.88
N ALA A 166 1.83 -11.61 10.80
CA ALA A 166 2.21 -12.76 11.60
C ALA A 166 3.66 -13.19 11.31
N VAL A 167 4.06 -13.28 10.03
CA VAL A 167 5.44 -13.63 9.67
C VAL A 167 6.43 -12.54 10.12
N ALA A 168 6.08 -11.27 9.92
CA ALA A 168 6.94 -10.13 10.27
C ALA A 168 7.15 -10.00 11.78
N ALA A 169 6.15 -10.35 12.60
CA ALA A 169 6.26 -10.30 14.06
C ALA A 169 7.31 -11.26 14.64
N PHE A 170 7.65 -12.35 13.94
CA PHE A 170 8.63 -13.33 14.40
C PHE A 170 10.00 -13.23 13.72
N GLY A 171 10.17 -12.36 12.72
CA GLY A 171 11.41 -12.34 11.92
C GLY A 171 11.52 -11.18 10.94
N PHE A 172 11.32 -9.95 11.41
CA PHE A 172 11.44 -8.76 10.56
C PHE A 172 12.83 -8.65 9.90
N ASP A 173 13.92 -8.85 10.64
CA ASP A 173 15.28 -8.73 10.10
C ASP A 173 15.52 -9.70 8.93
N SER A 174 15.04 -10.95 9.07
CA SER A 174 15.12 -11.94 7.99
C SER A 174 14.25 -11.57 6.79
N LEU A 175 13.08 -10.96 7.00
CA LEU A 175 12.26 -10.45 5.90
C LEU A 175 12.93 -9.25 5.21
N PHE A 176 13.57 -8.37 5.97
CA PHE A 176 14.27 -7.20 5.46
C PHE A 176 15.44 -7.65 4.57
N ILE A 177 16.24 -8.61 5.01
CA ILE A 177 17.32 -9.20 4.19
C ILE A 177 16.75 -9.83 2.91
N LYS A 178 15.75 -10.71 3.01
CA LYS A 178 15.13 -11.36 1.84
C LYS A 178 14.54 -10.35 0.85
N PHE A 179 13.95 -9.27 1.36
CA PHE A 179 13.44 -8.19 0.52
C PHE A 179 14.58 -7.58 -0.32
N HIS A 180 15.74 -7.31 0.28
CA HIS A 180 16.89 -6.78 -0.46
C HIS A 180 17.45 -7.78 -1.47
N GLU A 181 17.58 -9.06 -1.09
CA GLU A 181 18.02 -10.13 -2.00
C GLU A 181 17.11 -10.30 -3.22
N ILE A 182 15.80 -10.12 -3.06
CA ILE A 182 14.82 -10.22 -4.15
C ILE A 182 14.79 -8.92 -4.98
N SER A 183 14.98 -7.77 -4.34
CA SER A 183 14.83 -6.46 -4.99
C SER A 183 16.08 -6.00 -5.74
N PHE A 184 17.26 -6.44 -5.32
CA PHE A 184 18.54 -5.95 -5.81
C PHE A 184 19.46 -7.11 -6.21
N ALA A 185 20.01 -7.02 -7.43
CA ALA A 185 20.92 -8.04 -7.98
C ALA A 185 22.40 -7.78 -7.65
N ASN A 186 22.70 -6.79 -6.80
CA ASN A 186 24.04 -6.36 -6.40
C ASN A 186 24.15 -6.32 -4.87
N ASP A 187 25.30 -5.91 -4.35
CA ASP A 187 25.62 -5.81 -2.92
C ASP A 187 25.67 -4.37 -2.39
N PHE A 188 25.19 -3.38 -3.15
CA PHE A 188 25.21 -1.97 -2.75
C PHE A 188 24.35 -1.69 -1.52
N TRP A 189 23.33 -2.51 -1.29
CA TRP A 189 22.47 -2.44 -0.10
C TRP A 189 23.12 -2.97 1.18
N GLN A 190 24.24 -3.71 1.09
CA GLN A 190 24.96 -4.21 2.26
C GLN A 190 25.85 -3.09 2.83
N LEU A 191 25.25 -2.23 3.64
CA LEU A 191 25.89 -1.06 4.23
C LEU A 191 26.34 -1.32 5.68
N ASP A 192 27.46 -0.72 6.09
CA ASP A 192 28.04 -0.85 7.42
C ASP A 192 27.61 0.33 8.31
N PRO A 193 26.84 0.10 9.40
CA PRO A 193 26.39 1.18 10.28
C PRO A 193 27.50 1.93 11.01
N ARG A 194 28.76 1.47 10.93
CA ARG A 194 29.93 2.18 11.46
C ARG A 194 30.44 3.26 10.50
N THR A 195 30.22 3.11 9.20
CA THR A 195 30.79 3.98 8.16
C THR A 195 29.75 4.64 7.26
N ASP A 196 28.61 4.00 7.04
CA ASP A 196 27.60 4.45 6.09
C ASP A 196 26.50 5.24 6.84
N TYR A 197 26.19 6.45 6.37
CA TYR A 197 25.21 7.33 7.03
C TYR A 197 23.77 6.92 6.74
N LEU A 198 23.48 6.32 5.59
CA LEU A 198 22.14 5.94 5.16
C LEU A 198 21.48 4.98 6.15
N VAL A 199 22.19 3.95 6.60
CA VAL A 199 21.71 3.01 7.63
C VAL A 199 21.80 3.58 9.05
N ARG A 200 22.58 4.64 9.26
CA ARG A 200 22.58 5.37 10.53
C ARG A 200 21.38 6.28 10.67
N ILE A 201 20.93 6.95 9.60
CA ILE A 201 19.73 7.81 9.61
C ILE A 201 18.43 7.02 9.43
N PHE A 202 18.48 5.85 8.77
CA PHE A 202 17.37 4.90 8.65
C PHE A 202 17.74 3.54 9.24
N PRO A 203 17.84 3.43 10.58
CA PRO A 203 18.14 2.15 11.24
C PRO A 203 17.03 1.12 11.02
N ASP A 204 17.30 -0.16 11.22
CA ASP A 204 16.32 -1.25 10.96
C ASP A 204 14.96 -1.03 11.66
N ASN A 205 14.98 -0.49 12.89
CA ASN A 205 13.77 -0.17 13.64
C ASN A 205 12.92 0.94 12.97
N PHE A 206 13.53 1.88 12.24
CA PHE A 206 12.81 2.83 11.41
C PHE A 206 12.02 2.11 10.31
N TRP A 207 12.63 1.13 9.65
CA TRP A 207 11.97 0.36 8.60
C TRP A 207 10.86 -0.55 9.13
N PHE A 208 11.03 -1.08 10.35
CA PHE A 208 9.94 -1.78 11.04
C PHE A 208 8.75 -0.86 11.28
N ASP A 209 8.98 0.33 11.86
CA ASP A 209 7.91 1.31 12.09
C ASP A 209 7.25 1.76 10.78
N ALA A 210 8.02 2.01 9.73
CA ALA A 210 7.51 2.36 8.42
C ALA A 210 6.64 1.24 7.84
N THR A 211 7.05 -0.03 8.01
CA THR A 211 6.27 -1.20 7.59
C THR A 211 4.95 -1.29 8.36
N VAL A 212 4.97 -1.09 9.69
CA VAL A 212 3.76 -1.04 10.52
C VAL A 212 2.86 0.11 10.09
N TRP A 213 3.43 1.28 9.81
CA TRP A 213 2.69 2.44 9.36
C TRP A 213 1.95 2.17 8.04
N VAL A 214 2.64 1.57 7.05
CA VAL A 214 2.04 1.14 5.78
C VAL A 214 0.93 0.11 6.02
N ALA A 215 1.19 -0.90 6.84
CA ALA A 215 0.23 -1.95 7.15
C ALA A 215 -1.05 -1.39 7.79
N VAL A 216 -0.92 -0.48 8.77
CA VAL A 216 -2.05 0.15 9.44
C VAL A 216 -2.92 0.94 8.45
N LYS A 217 -2.32 1.75 7.56
CA LYS A 217 -3.08 2.51 6.56
C LYS A 217 -3.81 1.59 5.58
N ALA A 218 -3.15 0.53 5.12
CA ALA A 218 -3.76 -0.45 4.24
C ALA A 218 -4.90 -1.23 4.93
N VAL A 219 -4.73 -1.61 6.21
CA VAL A 219 -5.76 -2.24 7.04
C VAL A 219 -6.96 -1.30 7.21
N VAL A 220 -6.74 -0.03 7.56
CA VAL A 220 -7.82 0.95 7.72
C VAL A 220 -8.61 1.11 6.42
N GLY A 221 -7.91 1.28 5.28
CA GLY A 221 -8.56 1.35 3.97
C GLY A 221 -9.36 0.10 3.63
N ALA A 222 -8.80 -1.08 3.89
CA ALA A 222 -9.47 -2.36 3.67
C ALA A 222 -10.69 -2.55 4.57
N LEU A 223 -10.62 -2.16 5.84
CA LEU A 223 -11.73 -2.20 6.79
C LEU A 223 -12.87 -1.28 6.34
N VAL A 224 -12.57 -0.03 5.98
CA VAL A 224 -13.58 0.92 5.49
C VAL A 224 -14.31 0.35 4.28
N ILE A 225 -13.58 -0.14 3.28
CA ILE A 225 -14.16 -0.73 2.06
C ILE A 225 -15.02 -1.96 2.40
N THR A 226 -14.50 -2.85 3.25
CA THR A 226 -15.17 -4.11 3.61
C THR A 226 -16.45 -3.85 4.40
N VAL A 227 -16.38 -2.98 5.41
CA VAL A 227 -17.53 -2.64 6.26
C VAL A 227 -18.58 -1.90 5.45
N ALA A 228 -18.22 -0.85 4.70
CA ALA A 228 -19.19 -0.10 3.90
C ALA A 228 -19.90 -0.99 2.87
N SER A 229 -19.14 -1.85 2.18
CA SER A 229 -19.68 -2.75 1.17
C SER A 229 -20.57 -3.83 1.77
N SER A 230 -20.15 -4.43 2.90
CA SER A 230 -20.92 -5.49 3.57
C SER A 230 -22.19 -4.95 4.19
N SER A 231 -22.12 -3.79 4.86
CA SER A 231 -23.29 -3.11 5.44
C SER A 231 -24.32 -2.75 4.37
N TYR A 232 -23.89 -2.25 3.21
CA TYR A 232 -24.79 -2.00 2.07
C TYR A 232 -25.51 -3.28 1.60
N LEU A 233 -24.79 -4.40 1.47
CA LEU A 233 -25.36 -5.67 1.04
C LEU A 233 -26.35 -6.23 2.07
N VAL A 234 -26.05 -6.11 3.37
CA VAL A 234 -26.94 -6.51 4.46
C VAL A 234 -28.20 -5.65 4.46
N TYR A 235 -28.07 -4.33 4.37
CA TYR A 235 -29.20 -3.40 4.30
C TYR A 235 -30.13 -3.71 3.13
N ARG A 236 -29.57 -3.90 1.93
CA ARG A 236 -30.35 -4.25 0.73
C ARG A 236 -31.09 -5.58 0.87
N ARG A 237 -30.44 -6.58 1.48
CA ARG A 237 -31.09 -7.86 1.76
C ARG A 237 -32.25 -7.65 2.72
N TYR A 238 -32.03 -6.94 3.82
CA TYR A 238 -33.07 -6.64 4.81
C TYR A 238 -34.27 -5.89 4.21
N SER A 239 -34.06 -4.85 3.42
CA SER A 239 -35.14 -4.09 2.78
C SER A 239 -35.98 -4.97 1.84
N SER A 240 -35.34 -5.86 1.07
CA SER A 240 -36.05 -6.80 0.20
C SER A 240 -36.93 -7.80 0.98
N TRP A 241 -36.49 -8.24 2.16
CA TRP A 241 -37.31 -9.08 3.04
C TRP A 241 -38.54 -8.34 3.56
N GLN A 242 -38.39 -7.06 3.94
CA GLN A 242 -39.51 -6.24 4.41
C GLN A 242 -40.56 -6.04 3.31
N GLU A 243 -40.14 -5.69 2.09
CA GLU A 243 -41.06 -5.53 0.95
C GLU A 243 -41.85 -6.81 0.66
N MET A 244 -41.17 -7.97 0.67
CA MET A 244 -41.82 -9.28 0.48
C MET A 244 -42.84 -9.58 1.58
N MET A 245 -42.48 -9.38 2.85
CA MET A 245 -43.38 -9.60 3.99
C MET A 245 -44.60 -8.67 3.96
N HIS A 246 -44.42 -7.40 3.55
CA HIS A 246 -45.52 -6.47 3.35
C HIS A 246 -46.44 -6.88 2.20
N SER A 247 -45.89 -7.39 1.10
CA SER A 247 -46.69 -7.90 -0.02
C SER A 247 -47.55 -9.10 0.39
N LEU A 248 -46.98 -10.07 1.13
CA LEU A 248 -47.69 -11.25 1.60
C LEU A 248 -48.86 -10.89 2.54
N ARG A 249 -48.69 -9.86 3.38
CA ARG A 249 -49.76 -9.35 4.27
C ARG A 249 -50.88 -8.60 3.56
N ARG A 250 -50.69 -8.13 2.31
CA ARG A 250 -51.74 -7.45 1.55
C ARG A 250 -52.58 -8.39 0.69
N THR A 251 -52.07 -9.58 0.39
CA THR A 251 -52.67 -10.55 -0.52
C THR A 251 -53.32 -11.75 0.19
N GLY A 252 -53.24 -11.82 1.51
CA GLY A 252 -53.94 -12.80 2.35
C GLY A 252 -54.91 -12.10 3.27
#